data_AF-A0A2S6S9C2-F1
#
_entry.id   AF-A0A2S6S9C2-F1
#
_cell.length_a   1.000
_cell.length_b   1.000
_cell.length_c   1.000
_cell.angle_alpha   90.00
_cell.angle_beta   90.00
_cell.angle_gamma   90.00
#
_symmetry.space_group_name_H-M   'P 1'
#
loop_
_entity.id
_entity.type
_entity.pdbx_description
1 polymer ?
#
loop_
_entity_poly.entity_id
_entity_poly.type
_entity_poly.pdbx_seq_one_letter_code
_entity_poly.pdbx_strand_id
1 'polypeptide(L)' 'MSSKVHKLDLLGKKCPIPVLKISKKIKKINNGDTVEIKTDDP' A
#
# COMPACT_ATOMS: atom_id res chain seq x y z
N MET A 1 -1.93 22.48 1.22
CA MET A 1 -2.47 21.16 0.87
C MET A 1 -1.98 20.18 1.91
N SER A 2 -2.88 19.52 2.66
CA SER A 2 -2.48 18.51 3.64
C SER A 2 -2.49 17.15 2.95
N SER A 3 -1.32 16.63 2.62
CA SER A 3 -1.14 15.30 2.02
C SER A 3 -1.37 14.23 3.10
N LYS A 4 -2.27 13.28 2.84
CA LYS A 4 -2.61 12.24 3.82
C LYS A 4 -1.71 11.02 3.62
N VAL A 5 -1.18 10.49 4.73
CA VAL A 5 -0.39 9.25 4.72
C VAL A 5 -1.29 8.07 5.09
N HIS A 6 -1.38 7.08 4.20
CA HIS A 6 -2.11 5.83 4.41
C HIS A 6 -1.11 4.73 4.75
N LYS A 7 -1.32 3.99 5.83
CA LYS A 7 -0.46 2.86 6.21
C LYS A 7 -1.08 1.54 5.80
N LEU A 8 -0.27 0.64 5.25
CA LEU A 8 -0.68 -0.70 4.82
C LEU A 8 0.34 -1.75 5.27
N ASP A 9 -0.07 -2.62 6.20
CA ASP A 9 0.73 -3.76 6.67
C ASP A 9 0.40 -5.02 5.85
N LEU A 10 1.42 -5.60 5.24
CA LEU A 10 1.37 -6.78 4.38
C LEU A 10 2.42 -7.82 4.81
N LEU A 11 2.89 -7.77 6.06
CA LEU A 11 3.78 -8.81 6.60
C LEU A 11 3.12 -10.20 6.53
N GLY A 12 3.95 -11.23 6.30
CA GLY A 12 3.53 -12.62 6.13
C GLY A 12 2.75 -12.88 4.84
N LYS A 13 2.67 -11.92 3.91
CA LYS A 13 2.06 -12.11 2.59
C LYS A 13 3.16 -12.26 1.57
N LYS A 14 3.16 -13.41 0.88
CA LYS A 14 4.10 -13.70 -0.20
C LYS A 14 3.54 -13.29 -1.56
N CYS A 15 4.44 -13.12 -2.52
CA CYS A 15 4.10 -12.88 -3.91
C CYS A 15 3.04 -13.88 -4.41
N PRO A 16 2.00 -13.44 -5.14
CA PRO A 16 1.75 -12.07 -5.65
C PRO A 16 0.84 -11.21 -4.74
N ILE A 17 0.55 -11.67 -3.52
CA ILE A 17 -0.50 -11.10 -2.68
C ILE A 17 -0.23 -9.64 -2.28
N PRO A 18 0.99 -9.23 -1.88
CA PRO A 18 1.26 -7.84 -1.55
C PRO A 18 0.96 -6.90 -2.72
N VAL A 19 1.46 -7.25 -3.92
CA VAL A 19 1.31 -6.44 -5.14
C VAL A 19 -0.15 -6.21 -5.49
N LEU A 20 -0.97 -7.26 -5.46
CA LEU A 20 -2.39 -7.16 -5.78
C LEU A 20 -3.15 -6.27 -4.77
N LYS A 21 -2.80 -6.34 -3.48
CA LYS A 21 -3.41 -5.50 -2.45
C LYS A 21 -3.00 -4.03 -2.58
N ILE A 22 -1.72 -3.78 -2.87
CA ILE A 22 -1.20 -2.43 -3.13
C ILE A 22 -1.93 -1.81 -4.33
N SER A 23 -2.02 -2.55 -5.45
CA SER A 23 -2.73 -2.08 -6.65
C SER A 23 -4.19 -1.71 -6.35
N LYS A 24 -4.91 -2.54 -5.59
CA LYS A 24 -6.29 -2.24 -5.17
C LYS A 24 -6.38 -1.02 -4.25
N LYS A 25 -5.38 -0.80 -3.38
CA LYS A 25 -5.35 0.34 -2.46
C LYS A 25 -5.07 1.65 -3.18
N ILE A 26 -4.11 1.66 -4.10
CA ILE A 26 -3.74 2.86 -4.88
C ILE A 26 -4.92 3.37 -5.70
N LYS A 27 -5.77 2.48 -6.24
CA LYS A 27 -7.00 2.89 -6.95
C LYS A 27 -8.03 3.62 -6.07
N LYS A 28 -7.86 3.65 -4.75
CA LYS A 28 -8.81 4.22 -3.78
C LYS A 28 -8.27 5.44 -3.02
N ILE A 29 -7.02 5.84 -3.25
CA ILE A 29 -6.43 7.03 -2.61
C ILE A 29 -6.50 8.22 -3.57
N ASN A 30 -6.44 9.43 -3.03
CA ASN A 30 -6.48 10.63 -3.84
C ASN A 30 -5.10 10.96 -4.41
N ASN A 31 -5.08 11.69 -5.53
CA ASN A 31 -3.83 12.23 -6.07
C ASN A 31 -3.20 13.19 -5.05
N GLY A 32 -1.92 12.96 -4.73
CA GLY A 32 -1.19 13.71 -3.70
C GLY A 32 -1.17 13.06 -2.32
N ASP A 33 -1.91 11.96 -2.11
CA ASP A 33 -1.76 11.13 -0.92
C ASP A 33 -0.55 10.18 -1.05
N THR A 34 0.03 9.80 0.09
CA THR A 34 1.15 8.85 0.17
C THR A 34 0.68 7.54 0.80
N VAL A 35 1.22 6.40 0.35
CA VAL A 35 1.01 5.11 1.01
C VAL A 35 2.33 4.56 1.54
N GLU A 36 2.41 4.35 2.85
CA GLU A 36 3.49 3.57 3.47
C GLU A 36 3.10 2.09 3.50
N ILE A 37 3.97 1.25 2.95
CA ILE A 37 3.75 -0.19 2.86
C ILE A 37 4.81 -0.90 3.69
N LYS A 38 4.39 -1.82 4.55
CA LYS A 38 5.28 -2.73 5.27
C LYS A 38 5.10 -4.14 4.74
N THR A 39 6.17 -4.75 4.23
CA THR A 39 6.15 -6.11 3.66
C THR A 39 7.48 -6.81 3.93
N ASP A 40 7.47 -8.13 3.95
CA ASP A 40 8.59 -9.04 4.17
C ASP A 40 8.74 -10.07 3.03
N ASP A 41 8.02 -9.85 1.92
CA ASP A 41 8.19 -10.58 0.67
C ASP A 41 9.56 -10.19 0.07
N PRO A 42 10.49 -11.15 -0.17
CA PRO A 42 11.84 -10.87 -0.63
C PRO A 42 11.93 -10.33 -2.06
#